data_AF-A0A970LKQ1-F1
#
_entry.id   AF-A0A970LKQ1-F1
#
_cell.length_a   1.000
_cell.length_b   1.000
_cell.length_c   1.000
_cell.angle_alpha   90.00
_cell.angle_beta   90.00
_cell.angle_gamma   90.00
#
_symmetry.space_group_name_H-M   'P 1'
#
loop_
_entity.id
_entity.type
_entity.pdbx_description
1 polymer ?
#
loop_
_entity_poly.entity_id
_entity_poly.type
_entity_poly.pdbx_seq_one_letter_code
_entity_poly.pdbx_strand_id
1 'polypeptide(L)'
;MKVVIKRKNALELALFGMMLGFTVLTISMLLGMLSSSEETFDYLIKENLIRNIWCSALVGIGFNLPGVIYYNDKLSYPIKALIHLGIGYIVFFPIAFYANWIPVNNGWLAVVISIAILIIVSLGIWVGFYLYYKLEAERINAKIKERKL
;
A
#
# COMPACT_ATOMS: atom_id res chain seq x y z
N MET A 1 25.40 14.29 -15.07
CA MET A 1 25.13 14.36 -13.62
C MET A 1 24.54 13.03 -13.18
N LYS A 2 25.31 12.13 -12.56
CA LYS A 2 24.72 10.93 -11.95
C LYS A 2 24.03 11.39 -10.67
N VAL A 3 22.70 11.43 -10.68
CA VAL A 3 21.94 11.63 -9.44
C VAL A 3 22.22 10.39 -8.59
N VAL A 4 23.03 10.54 -7.54
CA VAL A 4 23.31 9.46 -6.60
C VAL A 4 22.07 9.35 -5.71
N ILE A 5 21.11 8.52 -6.13
CA ILE A 5 19.96 8.17 -5.30
C ILE A 5 20.49 7.33 -4.15
N LYS A 6 20.53 7.90 -2.94
CA LYS A 6 20.94 7.18 -1.72
C LYS A 6 19.97 6.00 -1.51
N ARG A 7 20.49 4.78 -1.55
CA ARG A 7 19.69 3.57 -1.31
C ARG A 7 19.26 3.56 0.16
N LYS A 8 17.95 3.58 0.43
CA LYS A 8 17.43 3.39 1.78
C LYS A 8 17.80 1.98 2.25
N ASN A 9 18.20 1.85 3.52
CA ASN A 9 18.47 0.54 4.10
C ASN A 9 17.14 -0.17 4.46
N ALA A 10 17.21 -1.47 4.75
CA ALA A 10 16.01 -2.27 5.04
C ALA A 10 15.21 -1.76 6.25
N LEU A 11 15.91 -1.21 7.25
CA LEU A 11 15.29 -0.64 8.45
C LEU A 11 14.47 0.62 8.12
N GLU A 12 15.03 1.55 7.35
CA GLU A 12 14.33 2.77 6.91
C GLU A 12 13.08 2.43 6.09
N LEU A 13 13.15 1.39 5.26
CA LEU A 13 12.00 0.92 4.50
C LEU A 13 10.95 0.25 5.40
N ALA A 14 11.35 -0.54 6.38
CA ALA A 14 10.42 -1.12 7.34
C ALA A 14 9.72 -0.03 8.17
N LEU A 15 10.47 0.93 8.71
CA LEU A 15 9.95 2.06 9.48
C LEU A 15 8.95 2.89 8.66
N PHE A 16 9.32 3.26 7.42
CA PHE A 16 8.42 4.00 6.55
C PHE A 16 7.17 3.19 6.18
N GLY A 17 7.32 1.88 5.98
CA GLY A 17 6.20 0.96 5.77
C GLY A 17 5.23 0.96 6.95
N MET A 18 5.75 0.82 8.18
CA MET A 18 4.91 0.87 9.39
C MET A 18 4.16 2.19 9.50
N MET A 19 4.83 3.32 9.22
CA MET A 19 4.18 4.63 9.21
C MET A 19 3.01 4.68 8.22
N LEU A 20 3.18 4.17 7.00
CA LEU A 20 2.09 4.07 6.03
C LEU A 20 0.95 3.17 6.53
N GLY A 21 1.29 2.04 7.17
CA GLY A 21 0.33 1.15 7.79
C GLY A 21 -0.52 1.84 8.86
N PHE A 22 0.11 2.58 9.77
CA PHE A 22 -0.58 3.36 10.80
C PHE A 22 -1.43 4.48 10.22
N THR A 23 -0.96 5.15 9.17
CA THR A 23 -1.75 6.18 8.46
C THR A 23 -3.03 5.58 7.88
N VAL A 24 -2.94 4.44 7.20
CA VAL A 24 -4.12 3.75 6.64
C VAL A 24 -5.07 3.33 7.75
N LEU A 25 -4.57 2.74 8.84
CA LEU A 25 -5.40 2.38 10.00
C LEU A 25 -6.13 3.59 10.59
N THR A 26 -5.44 4.71 10.76
CA THR A 26 -6.01 5.95 11.27
C THR A 26 -7.12 6.47 10.36
N ILE A 27 -6.90 6.46 9.04
CA ILE A 27 -7.92 6.84 8.06
C ILE A 27 -9.13 5.90 8.14
N SER A 28 -8.91 4.58 8.23
CA SER A 28 -9.99 3.60 8.38
C SER A 28 -10.81 3.82 9.65
N MET A 29 -10.15 4.16 10.77
CA MET A 29 -10.84 4.51 12.03
C MET A 29 -11.68 5.78 11.88
N LEU A 30 -11.15 6.84 11.27
CA LEU A 30 -11.89 8.07 11.03
C LEU A 30 -13.11 7.84 10.13
N LEU A 31 -12.97 7.02 9.09
CA LEU A 31 -14.08 6.65 8.21
C LEU A 31 -15.14 5.83 8.97
N GLY A 32 -14.73 4.91 9.84
CA GLY A 32 -15.64 4.16 10.71
C GLY A 32 -16.40 5.04 11.69
N MET A 33 -15.77 6.11 12.20
CA MET A 33 -16.46 7.10 13.04
C MET A 33 -17.48 7.92 12.25
N LEU A 34 -17.20 8.23 10.98
CA LEU A 34 -18.09 9.01 10.12
C LEU A 34 -19.29 8.21 9.60
N SER A 35 -19.18 6.89 9.47
CA SER A 35 -20.26 6.04 8.96
C SER A 35 -21.37 5.76 9.99
N SER A 36 -21.25 6.26 11.24
CA SER A 36 -22.19 6.00 12.34
C SER A 36 -22.47 4.52 12.60
N SER A 37 -21.62 3.62 12.12
CA SER A 37 -21.73 2.18 12.32
C SER A 37 -20.97 1.80 13.59
N GLU A 38 -21.71 1.68 14.70
CA GLU A 38 -21.15 1.22 15.99
C GLU A 38 -20.37 -0.10 15.82
N GLU A 39 -20.82 -0.96 14.92
CA GLU A 39 -20.16 -2.24 14.58
C GLU A 39 -18.75 -2.04 14.00
N THR A 40 -18.56 -1.09 13.08
CA THR A 40 -17.25 -0.82 12.46
C THR A 40 -16.30 -0.16 13.47
N PHE A 41 -16.83 0.74 14.28
CA PHE A 41 -16.08 1.42 15.33
C PHE A 41 -15.59 0.43 16.40
N ASP A 42 -16.49 -0.42 16.91
CA ASP A 42 -16.18 -1.43 17.92
C ASP A 42 -15.17 -2.45 17.40
N TYR A 43 -15.35 -2.87 16.14
CA TYR A 43 -14.46 -3.80 15.47
C TYR A 43 -13.05 -3.24 15.26
N LEU A 44 -12.88 -1.93 15.05
CA LEU A 44 -11.57 -1.30 14.86
C LEU A 44 -10.88 -0.91 16.18
N ILE A 45 -11.64 -0.52 17.21
CA ILE A 45 -11.12 0.25 18.37
C ILE A 45 -11.27 -0.46 19.73
N LYS A 46 -12.23 -1.35 19.95
CA LYS A 46 -12.38 -2.01 21.26
C LYS A 46 -11.32 -3.11 21.44
N GLU A 47 -11.73 -4.37 21.46
CA GLU A 47 -10.83 -5.49 21.80
C GLU A 47 -9.79 -5.78 20.71
N ASN A 48 -10.02 -5.28 19.50
CA ASN A 48 -9.22 -5.58 18.33
C ASN A 48 -8.14 -4.53 18.05
N LEU A 49 -8.07 -3.44 18.81
CA LEU A 49 -7.17 -2.31 18.52
C LEU A 49 -5.70 -2.75 18.44
N ILE A 50 -5.22 -3.50 19.44
CA ILE A 50 -3.85 -3.99 19.48
C ILE A 50 -3.58 -4.89 18.28
N ARG A 51 -4.53 -5.78 17.95
CA ARG A 51 -4.43 -6.66 16.76
C ARG A 51 -4.31 -5.82 15.49
N ASN A 52 -5.19 -4.85 15.31
CA ASN A 52 -5.22 -3.98 14.13
C ASN A 52 -3.94 -3.14 14.00
N ILE A 53 -3.39 -2.61 15.10
CA ILE A 53 -2.11 -1.88 15.10
C ILE A 53 -0.97 -2.73 14.53
N TRP A 54 -0.77 -3.94 15.08
CA TRP A 54 0.30 -4.82 14.63
C TRP A 54 0.05 -5.32 13.19
N CYS A 55 -1.18 -5.68 12.86
CA CYS A 55 -1.55 -6.10 11.50
C CYS A 55 -1.29 -4.99 10.48
N SER A 56 -1.69 -3.75 10.77
CA SER A 56 -1.46 -2.61 9.88
C SER A 56 0.03 -2.29 9.73
N ALA A 57 0.83 -2.40 10.80
CA ALA A 57 2.28 -2.26 10.73
C ALA A 57 2.91 -3.31 9.79
N LEU A 58 2.55 -4.58 9.95
CA LEU A 58 3.05 -5.68 9.13
C LEU A 58 2.66 -5.54 7.66
N VAL A 59 1.41 -5.17 7.38
CA VAL A 59 0.94 -4.87 6.02
C VAL A 59 1.72 -3.71 5.42
N GLY A 60 1.91 -2.64 6.18
CA GLY A 60 2.70 -1.49 5.75
C GLY A 60 4.13 -1.85 5.37
N ILE A 61 4.79 -2.69 6.17
CA ILE A 61 6.12 -3.26 5.84
C ILE A 61 6.03 -4.11 4.57
N GLY A 62 5.04 -5.00 4.48
CA GLY A 62 4.83 -5.91 3.35
C GLY A 62 4.65 -5.19 2.02
N PHE A 63 4.05 -4.00 2.03
CA PHE A 63 3.92 -3.16 0.83
C PHE A 63 5.10 -2.24 0.60
N ASN A 64 5.91 -1.86 1.59
CA ASN A 64 6.99 -0.89 1.36
C ASN A 64 8.36 -1.53 1.12
N LEU A 65 8.66 -2.64 1.82
CA LEU A 65 9.95 -3.31 1.72
C LEU A 65 10.24 -3.87 0.31
N PRO A 66 9.27 -4.47 -0.42
CA PRO A 66 9.48 -4.93 -1.79
C PRO A 66 9.85 -3.82 -2.79
N GLY A 67 9.64 -2.54 -2.43
CA GLY A 67 10.03 -1.39 -3.25
C GLY A 67 11.51 -1.36 -3.62
N VAL A 68 12.36 -2.09 -2.90
CA VAL A 68 13.77 -2.30 -3.30
C VAL A 68 13.94 -2.89 -4.70
N ILE A 69 12.92 -3.59 -5.23
CA ILE A 69 12.98 -4.20 -6.57
C ILE A 69 13.11 -3.15 -7.67
N TYR A 70 12.69 -1.91 -7.42
CA TYR A 70 12.79 -0.82 -8.39
C TYR A 70 14.24 -0.43 -8.71
N TYR A 71 15.19 -0.72 -7.82
CA TYR A 71 16.62 -0.53 -8.04
C TYR A 71 17.28 -1.60 -8.93
N ASN A 72 16.56 -2.64 -9.35
CA ASN A 72 17.12 -3.69 -10.18
C ASN A 72 17.07 -3.30 -11.67
N ASP A 73 18.21 -2.96 -12.28
CA ASP A 73 18.24 -2.52 -13.69
C ASP A 73 17.97 -3.65 -14.71
N LYS A 74 17.97 -4.93 -14.29
CA LYS A 74 17.76 -6.08 -15.17
C LYS A 74 16.28 -6.37 -15.45
N LEU A 75 15.37 -5.85 -14.62
CA LEU A 75 13.94 -6.14 -14.72
C LEU A 75 13.19 -4.97 -15.37
N SER A 76 12.22 -5.29 -16.22
CA SER A 76 11.30 -4.29 -16.76
C SER A 76 10.40 -3.72 -15.66
N TYR A 77 9.95 -2.47 -15.83
CA TYR A 77 9.04 -1.82 -14.88
C TYR A 77 7.76 -2.60 -14.58
N PRO A 78 7.07 -3.20 -15.57
CA PRO A 78 5.89 -4.02 -15.30
C PRO A 78 6.20 -5.25 -14.42
N ILE A 79 7.34 -5.91 -14.64
CA ILE A 79 7.77 -7.06 -13.83
C ILE A 79 8.08 -6.63 -12.39
N LYS A 80 8.78 -5.49 -12.22
CA LYS A 80 9.03 -4.89 -10.90
C LYS A 80 7.73 -4.63 -10.15
N ALA A 81 6.75 -4.03 -10.82
CA ALA A 81 5.44 -3.74 -10.25
C ALA A 81 4.68 -5.01 -9.88
N LEU A 82 4.71 -6.04 -10.73
CA LEU A 82 4.07 -7.32 -10.46
C LEU A 82 4.68 -8.01 -9.24
N ILE A 83 6.00 -8.03 -9.12
CA ILE A 83 6.71 -8.59 -7.96
C ILE A 83 6.34 -7.82 -6.69
N HIS A 84 6.38 -6.48 -6.75
CA HIS A 84 6.04 -5.63 -5.61
C HIS A 84 4.60 -5.88 -5.14
N LEU A 85 3.63 -5.77 -6.05
CA LEU A 85 2.22 -5.97 -5.74
C LEU A 85 1.93 -7.41 -5.30
N GLY A 86 2.56 -8.39 -5.94
CA GLY A 86 2.43 -9.80 -5.58
C GLY A 86 2.88 -10.07 -4.14
N ILE A 87 4.05 -9.56 -3.74
CA ILE A 87 4.52 -9.70 -2.35
C ILE A 87 3.58 -8.96 -1.39
N GLY A 88 3.16 -7.75 -1.74
CA GLY A 88 2.20 -6.97 -0.96
C GLY A 88 0.92 -7.75 -0.68
N TYR A 89 0.33 -8.39 -1.70
CA TYR A 89 -0.88 -9.21 -1.54
C TYR A 89 -0.65 -10.51 -0.76
N ILE A 90 0.49 -11.19 -0.99
CA ILE A 90 0.86 -12.39 -0.22
C ILE A 90 0.96 -12.09 1.27
N VAL A 91 1.41 -10.89 1.64
CA VAL A 91 1.42 -10.43 3.04
C VAL A 91 0.03 -9.98 3.50
N PHE A 92 -0.68 -9.21 2.65
CA PHE A 92 -1.94 -8.59 3.01
C PHE A 92 -3.05 -9.59 3.30
N PHE A 93 -3.33 -10.54 2.40
CA PHE A 93 -4.51 -11.40 2.53
C PHE A 93 -4.49 -12.27 3.81
N PRO A 94 -3.38 -12.97 4.14
CA PRO A 94 -3.31 -13.73 5.39
C PRO A 94 -3.54 -12.85 6.62
N ILE A 95 -2.95 -11.65 6.64
CA ILE A 95 -3.13 -10.71 7.75
C ILE A 95 -4.57 -10.19 7.80
N ALA A 96 -5.20 -9.90 6.66
CA ALA A 96 -6.57 -9.44 6.59
C ALA A 96 -7.56 -10.49 7.10
N PHE A 97 -7.34 -11.78 6.77
CA PHE A 97 -8.12 -12.87 7.35
C PHE A 97 -7.89 -13.02 8.85
N TYR A 98 -6.64 -13.01 9.32
CA TYR A 98 -6.31 -13.10 10.75
C TYR A 98 -6.91 -11.93 11.55
N ALA A 99 -6.87 -10.73 11.00
CA ALA A 99 -7.41 -9.54 11.66
C ALA A 99 -8.95 -9.54 11.68
N ASN A 100 -9.59 -10.31 10.79
CA ASN A 100 -11.03 -10.35 10.45
C ASN A 100 -11.52 -9.17 9.58
N TRP A 101 -10.64 -8.52 8.81
CA TRP A 101 -11.02 -7.38 7.95
C TRP A 101 -11.92 -7.80 6.78
N ILE A 102 -11.95 -9.10 6.48
CA ILE A 102 -12.78 -9.71 5.44
C ILE A 102 -13.98 -10.35 6.14
N PRO A 103 -15.23 -10.02 5.76
CA PRO A 103 -16.44 -10.47 6.44
C PRO A 103 -16.81 -11.91 6.04
N VAL A 104 -16.00 -12.88 6.49
CA VAL A 104 -16.17 -14.31 6.15
C VAL A 104 -17.51 -14.90 6.63
N ASN A 105 -18.08 -14.35 7.70
CA ASN A 105 -19.36 -14.80 8.26
C ASN A 105 -20.58 -14.31 7.46
N ASN A 106 -20.40 -13.36 6.53
CA ASN A 106 -21.49 -12.76 5.75
C ASN A 106 -21.72 -13.49 4.41
N GLY A 107 -21.11 -14.68 4.25
CA GLY A 107 -21.23 -15.51 3.05
C GLY A 107 -20.14 -15.25 2.00
N TRP A 108 -19.98 -16.21 1.08
CA TRP A 108 -18.90 -16.22 0.09
C TRP A 108 -18.92 -14.99 -0.85
N LEU A 109 -20.11 -14.47 -1.16
CA LEU A 109 -20.25 -13.30 -2.02
C LEU A 109 -19.68 -12.03 -1.36
N ALA A 110 -19.90 -11.86 -0.06
CA ALA A 110 -19.34 -10.73 0.71
C ALA A 110 -17.80 -10.79 0.70
N VAL A 111 -17.23 -12.00 0.88
CA VAL A 111 -15.78 -12.23 0.80
C VAL A 111 -15.22 -11.83 -0.57
N VAL A 112 -15.85 -12.30 -1.66
CA VAL A 112 -15.40 -11.99 -3.03
C VAL A 112 -15.47 -10.49 -3.31
N ILE A 113 -16.55 -9.83 -2.91
CA ILE A 113 -16.72 -8.38 -3.08
C ILE A 113 -15.67 -7.61 -2.28
N SER A 114 -15.44 -7.96 -1.02
CA SER A 114 -14.42 -7.32 -0.19
C SER A 114 -13.02 -7.47 -0.78
N ILE A 115 -12.66 -8.66 -1.24
CA ILE A 115 -11.36 -8.90 -1.90
C ILE A 115 -11.25 -8.07 -3.18
N ALA A 116 -12.30 -8.04 -4.01
CA ALA A 116 -12.31 -7.25 -5.24
C ALA A 116 -12.13 -5.75 -4.95
N ILE A 117 -12.83 -5.20 -3.96
CA ILE A 117 -12.68 -3.81 -3.53
C ILE A 117 -11.23 -3.53 -3.08
N LEU A 118 -10.64 -4.40 -2.27
CA LEU A 118 -9.26 -4.23 -1.77
C LEU A 118 -8.24 -4.22 -2.92
N ILE A 119 -8.40 -5.10 -3.91
CA ILE A 119 -7.57 -5.13 -5.12
C ILE A 119 -7.77 -3.85 -5.95
N ILE A 120 -9.01 -3.42 -6.16
CA ILE A 120 -9.31 -2.20 -6.93
C ILE A 120 -8.70 -0.97 -6.26
N VAL A 121 -8.84 -0.83 -4.94
CA VAL A 121 -8.29 0.31 -4.18
C VAL A 121 -6.77 0.34 -4.28
N SER A 122 -6.11 -0.80 -4.04
CA SER A 122 -4.65 -0.87 -4.09
C SER A 122 -4.09 -0.67 -5.50
N LEU A 123 -4.74 -1.22 -6.54
CA LEU A 123 -4.40 -0.92 -7.94
C LEU A 123 -4.64 0.56 -8.27
N GLY A 124 -5.72 1.15 -7.78
CA GLY A 124 -6.02 2.59 -7.94
C GLY A 124 -4.92 3.48 -7.36
N ILE A 125 -4.46 3.18 -6.14
CA ILE A 125 -3.33 3.87 -5.50
C ILE A 125 -2.07 3.73 -6.36
N TRP A 126 -1.75 2.51 -6.80
CA TRP A 126 -0.58 2.25 -7.62
C TRP A 126 -0.61 3.00 -8.96
N VAL A 127 -1.74 2.94 -9.67
CA VAL A 127 -1.94 3.64 -10.95
C VAL A 127 -1.83 5.15 -10.75
N GLY A 128 -2.41 5.69 -9.67
CA GLY A 128 -2.31 7.12 -9.32
C GLY A 128 -0.86 7.57 -9.19
N PHE A 129 -0.04 6.85 -8.42
CA PHE A 129 1.39 7.14 -8.30
C PHE A 129 2.14 6.95 -9.62
N TYR A 130 1.85 5.90 -10.37
CA TYR A 130 2.45 5.66 -11.69
C TYR A 130 2.21 6.84 -12.63
N LEU A 131 0.96 7.31 -12.74
CA LEU A 131 0.60 8.45 -13.60
C LEU A 131 1.29 9.72 -13.13
N TYR A 132 1.30 9.99 -11.82
CA TYR A 132 1.99 11.15 -11.26
C TYR A 132 3.48 11.17 -11.63
N TYR A 133 4.20 10.07 -11.41
CA TYR A 133 5.64 10.00 -11.73
C TYR A 133 5.91 10.01 -13.23
N LYS A 134 5.03 9.44 -14.04
CA LYS A 134 5.11 9.53 -15.50
C LYS A 134 5.03 10.99 -15.97
N LEU A 135 4.03 11.73 -15.48
CA LEU A 135 3.85 13.14 -15.82
C LEU A 135 5.02 14.01 -15.35
N GLU A 136 5.53 13.77 -14.15
CA GLU A 136 6.68 14.53 -13.63
C GLU A 136 7.95 14.25 -14.45
N ALA A 137 8.18 13.00 -14.87
CA ALA A 137 9.30 12.66 -15.75
C ALA A 137 9.20 13.35 -17.12
N GLU A 138 8.01 13.38 -17.73
CA GLU A 138 7.75 14.11 -18.98
C GLU A 138 8.02 15.62 -18.82
N ARG A 139 7.57 16.20 -17.70
CA ARG A 139 7.80 17.62 -17.37
C ARG A 139 9.29 17.96 -17.21
N ILE A 140 10.05 17.10 -16.54
CA ILE A 140 11.51 17.27 -16.39
C ILE A 140 12.21 17.17 -17.74
N ASN A 141 11.83 16.20 -18.58
CA ASN A 141 12.38 16.01 -19.91
C ASN A 141 12.14 17.22 -20.83
N ALA A 142 10.93 17.81 -20.76
CA ALA A 142 10.61 19.04 -21.51
C ALA A 142 11.53 20.21 -21.11
N LYS A 143 11.70 20.46 -19.81
CA LYS A 143 12.58 21.53 -19.29
C LYS A 143 14.06 21.32 -19.66
N ILE A 144 14.53 20.08 -19.72
CA ILE A 144 15.91 19.77 -20.15
C ILE A 144 16.08 20.07 -21.64
N LYS A 145 15.08 19.77 -22.47
CA LYS A 145 15.10 20.06 -23.90
C LYS A 145 15.13 21.57 -24.16
N GLU A 146 14.35 22.34 -23.40
CA GLU A 146 14.33 23.81 -23.47
C GLU A 146 15.66 24.47 -23.07
N ARG A 147 16.41 23.89 -22.12
CA ARG A 147 17.71 24.43 -21.66
C ARG A 147 18.93 24.02 -22.49
N LYS A 148 18.78 23.02 -23.37
CA LYS A 148 19.84 22.53 -24.27
C LYS A 148 19.76 23.14 -25.68
N LEU A 149 18.74 23.96 -25.92
CA LEU A 149 18.67 24.93 -27.02
C LEU A 149 19.15 26.28 -26.49
#